data_AF-A0A8S3YMW8-F1
#
_entry.id   AF-A0A8S3YMW8-F1
#
_cell.length_a   1.000
_cell.length_b   1.000
_cell.length_c   1.000
_cell.angle_alpha   90.00
_cell.angle_beta   90.00
_cell.angle_gamma   90.00
#
_symmetry.space_group_name_H-M   'P 1'
#
loop_
_entity.id
_entity.type
_entity.pdbx_description
1 polymer ?
#
loop_
_entity_poly.entity_id
_entity_poly.type
_entity_poly.pdbx_seq_one_letter_code
_entity_poly.pdbx_strand_id
1 'polypeptide(L)'
;MWLSLTLCSLLVISYVKAAPQPGTTRNVDLLMPKVKPQQPDTYLCRATRVEDAHMYIRGYIPKADSTIAHHILLYGCLVPGATEGEVWDCGEMSASTSSYMHGSVCQEGTNILYAWAMEAPRLNLPEDVSFEVGQDTPIKYLVLQVHYKNVTKFLSPQNGDDSSGLTLQVTNVPTSKQAGVYLMDTDGYIPAHSIEYFETACNFDEDAEIVPFAYRTHAHALGRVISGYRIRDGEWTEIGRKDPRLPEMFYNATNQMTIRKGDIL
;
A
#
# COMPACT_ATOMS: atom_id res chain seq x y z
N MET A 1 8.38 -30.49 -58.64
CA MET A 1 8.71 -29.88 -57.34
C MET A 1 7.79 -28.67 -57.18
N TRP A 2 6.73 -28.78 -56.38
CA TRP A 2 5.71 -27.74 -56.22
C TRP A 2 6.01 -26.95 -54.94
N LEU A 3 6.26 -25.65 -55.06
CA LEU A 3 6.35 -24.73 -53.91
C LEU A 3 4.94 -24.34 -53.50
N SER A 4 4.53 -24.70 -52.29
CA SER A 4 3.35 -24.14 -51.64
C SER A 4 3.79 -22.97 -50.77
N LEU A 5 3.39 -21.74 -51.12
CA LEU A 5 3.48 -20.59 -50.23
C LEU A 5 2.17 -20.51 -49.44
N THR A 6 2.23 -20.87 -48.16
CA THR A 6 1.13 -20.63 -47.22
C THR A 6 1.35 -19.28 -46.55
N LEU A 7 0.56 -18.27 -46.95
CA LEU A 7 0.53 -16.98 -46.27
C LEU A 7 -0.33 -17.12 -45.01
N CYS A 8 0.31 -17.23 -43.84
CA CYS A 8 -0.39 -17.20 -42.55
C CYS A 8 -0.56 -15.74 -42.12
N SER A 9 -1.68 -15.12 -42.53
CA SER A 9 -2.07 -13.80 -42.03
C SER A 9 -2.57 -13.94 -40.60
N LEU A 10 -1.66 -13.77 -39.63
CA LEU A 10 -2.00 -13.55 -38.22
C LEU A 10 -2.71 -12.20 -38.10
N LEU A 11 -4.05 -12.23 -38.07
CA LEU A 11 -4.87 -11.12 -37.59
C LEU A 11 -4.67 -11.01 -36.07
N VAL A 12 -3.69 -10.19 -35.67
CA VAL A 12 -3.56 -9.76 -34.27
C VAL A 12 -4.67 -8.75 -34.02
N ILE A 13 -5.75 -9.18 -33.38
CA ILE A 13 -6.72 -8.25 -32.79
C ILE A 13 -6.03 -7.67 -31.55
N SER A 14 -5.32 -6.56 -31.74
CA SER A 14 -4.91 -5.72 -30.62
C SER A 14 -6.19 -5.20 -29.98
N TYR A 15 -6.55 -5.72 -28.81
CA TYR A 15 -7.59 -5.10 -27.98
C TYR A 15 -7.09 -3.72 -27.58
N VAL A 16 -7.42 -2.71 -28.37
CA VAL A 16 -7.31 -1.31 -27.94
C VAL A 16 -8.37 -1.16 -26.87
N LYS A 17 -7.97 -1.20 -25.59
CA LYS A 17 -8.88 -0.83 -24.48
C LYS A 17 -9.47 0.53 -24.84
N ALA A 18 -10.80 0.58 -24.96
CA ALA A 18 -11.50 1.80 -25.27
C ALA A 18 -11.09 2.90 -24.28
N ALA A 19 -11.01 4.14 -24.76
CA ALA A 19 -10.79 5.30 -23.89
C ALA A 19 -11.79 5.25 -22.71
N PRO A 20 -11.36 5.56 -21.47
CA PRO A 20 -12.24 5.51 -20.31
C PRO A 20 -13.49 6.36 -20.57
N GLN A 21 -14.66 5.73 -20.66
CA GLN A 21 -15.93 6.44 -20.49
C GLN A 21 -15.86 7.17 -19.15
N PRO A 22 -16.47 8.37 -18.96
CA PRO A 22 -16.52 9.03 -17.66
C PRO A 22 -17.32 8.14 -16.70
N GLY A 23 -16.62 7.19 -16.08
CA GLY A 23 -17.19 6.24 -15.15
C GLY A 23 -17.64 7.00 -13.93
N THR A 24 -18.85 6.72 -13.47
CA THR A 24 -19.32 7.21 -12.17
C THR A 24 -18.34 6.75 -11.10
N THR A 25 -17.58 7.71 -10.56
CA THR A 25 -16.75 7.45 -9.38
C THR A 25 -17.71 7.34 -8.20
N ARG A 26 -17.61 6.24 -7.44
CA ARG A 26 -18.39 6.02 -6.23
C ARG A 26 -17.47 5.94 -5.02
N ASN A 27 -18.04 6.20 -3.85
CA ASN A 27 -17.33 6.09 -2.58
C ASN A 27 -17.62 4.73 -1.94
N VAL A 28 -16.58 4.11 -1.37
CA VAL A 28 -16.67 2.87 -0.59
C VAL A 28 -15.98 3.09 0.74
N ASP A 29 -16.71 2.92 1.84
CA ASP A 29 -16.20 3.13 3.19
C ASP A 29 -15.62 1.84 3.77
N LEU A 30 -14.35 1.91 4.15
CA LEU A 30 -13.62 0.91 4.90
C LEU A 30 -13.33 1.51 6.28
N LEU A 31 -14.22 1.26 7.25
CA LEU A 31 -14.17 1.88 8.58
C LEU A 31 -14.08 0.82 9.67
N MET A 32 -13.45 1.16 10.79
CA MET A 32 -13.47 0.31 11.98
C MET A 32 -14.89 0.22 12.59
N PRO A 33 -15.32 -0.96 13.07
CA PRO A 33 -16.68 -1.16 13.56
C PRO A 33 -16.83 -0.78 15.04
N LYS A 34 -16.66 0.51 15.36
CA LYS A 34 -16.82 1.06 16.73
C LYS A 34 -15.91 0.35 17.76
N VAL A 35 -14.63 0.25 17.44
CA VAL A 35 -13.63 -0.43 18.27
C VAL A 35 -13.28 0.37 19.52
N LYS A 36 -12.74 -0.31 20.54
CA LYS A 36 -12.39 0.26 21.85
C LYS A 36 -11.04 -0.27 22.37
N PRO A 37 -9.92 -0.04 21.67
CA PRO A 37 -8.62 -0.52 22.12
C PRO A 37 -8.30 0.05 23.51
N GLN A 38 -7.85 -0.81 24.43
CA GLN A 38 -7.60 -0.44 25.82
C GLN A 38 -6.10 -0.19 26.10
N GLN A 39 -5.23 -0.48 25.13
CA GLN A 39 -3.78 -0.38 25.27
C GLN A 39 -3.20 0.60 24.26
N PRO A 40 -2.30 1.51 24.67
CA PRO A 40 -1.53 2.30 23.73
C PRO A 40 -0.78 1.42 22.73
N ASP A 41 -0.50 1.99 21.56
CA ASP A 41 0.22 1.34 20.47
C ASP A 41 -0.43 0.02 20.01
N THR A 42 -1.77 -0.04 20.00
CA THR A 42 -2.52 -1.19 19.46
C THR A 42 -2.76 -1.02 17.95
N TYR A 43 -2.51 -2.07 17.17
CA TYR A 43 -2.71 -2.09 15.72
C TYR A 43 -3.90 -2.96 15.40
N LEU A 44 -5.04 -2.37 15.03
CA LEU A 44 -6.23 -3.15 14.69
C LEU A 44 -6.39 -3.28 13.18
N CYS A 45 -6.75 -4.48 12.74
CA CYS A 45 -6.99 -4.83 11.35
C CYS A 45 -8.45 -5.24 11.12
N ARG A 46 -8.96 -4.96 9.92
CA ARG A 46 -10.25 -5.45 9.43
C ARG A 46 -10.18 -5.74 7.93
N ALA A 47 -10.65 -6.91 7.53
CA ALA A 47 -10.78 -7.31 6.13
C ALA A 47 -12.11 -6.88 5.50
N THR A 48 -12.09 -6.65 4.20
CA THR A 48 -13.26 -6.47 3.32
C THR A 48 -13.01 -7.25 2.03
N ARG A 49 -13.91 -8.17 1.68
CA ARG A 49 -13.80 -8.96 0.46
C ARG A 49 -14.09 -8.11 -0.77
N VAL A 50 -13.22 -8.19 -1.76
CA VAL A 50 -13.34 -7.50 -3.06
C VAL A 50 -13.18 -8.45 -4.24
N GLU A 51 -13.01 -9.76 -4.00
CA GLU A 51 -12.81 -10.78 -5.02
C GLU A 51 -13.80 -10.70 -6.19
N ASP A 52 -15.09 -10.52 -5.91
CA ASP A 52 -16.10 -10.48 -6.98
C ASP A 52 -16.26 -9.08 -7.62
N ALA A 53 -15.48 -8.09 -7.19
CA ALA A 53 -15.63 -6.71 -7.63
C ALA A 53 -14.54 -6.32 -8.62
N HIS A 54 -14.90 -5.90 -9.84
CA HIS A 54 -13.92 -5.27 -10.75
C HIS A 54 -13.78 -3.79 -10.39
N MET A 55 -12.78 -3.45 -9.58
CA MET A 55 -12.67 -2.12 -8.98
C MET A 55 -11.31 -1.49 -9.26
N TYR A 56 -11.35 -0.23 -9.67
CA TYR A 56 -10.19 0.63 -9.86
C TYR A 56 -10.20 1.74 -8.82
N ILE A 57 -9.25 1.72 -7.89
CA ILE A 57 -9.13 2.71 -6.81
C ILE A 57 -8.37 3.93 -7.36
N ARG A 58 -9.05 5.08 -7.40
CA ARG A 58 -8.54 6.36 -7.91
C ARG A 58 -8.21 7.37 -6.82
N GLY A 59 -8.58 7.09 -5.58
CA GLY A 59 -8.24 7.98 -4.49
C GLY A 59 -8.62 7.44 -3.12
N TYR A 60 -7.96 8.00 -2.12
CA TYR A 60 -8.12 7.63 -0.72
C TYR A 60 -8.50 8.88 0.06
N ILE A 61 -9.56 8.81 0.87
CA ILE A 61 -9.97 9.90 1.76
C ILE A 61 -9.89 9.38 3.20
N PRO A 62 -8.90 9.82 3.99
CA PRO A 62 -8.81 9.40 5.38
C PRO A 62 -10.01 9.91 6.19
N LYS A 63 -10.55 9.03 7.02
CA LYS A 63 -11.61 9.31 7.99
C LYS A 63 -11.05 8.98 9.36
N ALA A 64 -10.34 9.92 9.97
CA ALA A 64 -9.61 9.65 11.20
C ALA A 64 -9.53 10.90 12.07
N ASP A 65 -9.48 10.68 13.38
CA ASP A 65 -9.06 11.68 14.36
C ASP A 65 -7.57 11.46 14.67
N SER A 66 -6.72 12.42 14.26
CA SER A 66 -5.27 12.35 14.44
C SER A 66 -4.83 12.36 15.91
N THR A 67 -5.73 12.68 16.84
CA THR A 67 -5.46 12.59 18.29
C THR A 67 -5.51 11.16 18.82
N ILE A 68 -6.07 10.23 18.04
CA ILE A 68 -6.32 8.82 18.40
C ILE A 68 -5.58 7.88 17.44
N ALA A 69 -5.84 8.02 16.14
CA ALA A 69 -5.23 7.23 15.09
C ALA A 69 -3.92 7.89 14.64
N HIS A 70 -2.81 7.20 14.87
CA HIS A 70 -1.48 7.69 14.50
C HIS A 70 -1.19 7.52 13.01
N HIS A 71 -1.57 6.36 12.46
CA HIS A 71 -1.54 6.12 11.02
C HIS A 71 -2.60 5.09 10.61
N ILE A 72 -2.94 5.09 9.33
CA ILE A 72 -3.86 4.16 8.68
C ILE A 72 -3.18 3.62 7.44
N LEU A 73 -3.13 2.29 7.33
CA LEU A 73 -2.59 1.59 6.18
C LEU A 73 -3.69 0.77 5.51
N LEU A 74 -3.61 0.67 4.18
CA LEU A 74 -4.47 -0.21 3.41
C LEU A 74 -3.61 -1.22 2.67
N TYR A 75 -3.94 -2.49 2.85
CA TYR A 75 -3.29 -3.60 2.18
C TYR A 75 -4.27 -4.31 1.25
N GLY A 76 -3.74 -4.84 0.15
CA GLY A 76 -4.37 -5.87 -0.65
C GLY A 76 -3.81 -7.23 -0.26
N CYS A 77 -4.69 -8.18 0.05
CA CYS A 77 -4.33 -9.55 0.43
C CYS A 77 -4.98 -10.56 -0.53
N LEU A 78 -4.32 -11.71 -0.72
CA LEU A 78 -4.97 -12.91 -1.26
C LEU A 78 -5.81 -13.58 -0.17
N VAL A 79 -5.24 -13.76 1.01
CA VAL A 79 -5.90 -14.29 2.21
C VAL A 79 -5.62 -13.35 3.39
N PRO A 80 -6.64 -12.79 4.07
CA PRO A 80 -6.45 -11.93 5.24
C PRO A 80 -5.98 -12.73 6.46
N GLY A 81 -5.40 -12.07 7.47
CA GLY A 81 -4.94 -12.75 8.68
C GLY A 81 -6.04 -13.20 9.65
N ALA A 82 -7.27 -12.72 9.47
CA ALA A 82 -8.46 -13.23 10.18
C ALA A 82 -9.69 -13.20 9.27
N THR A 83 -10.80 -13.79 9.74
CA THR A 83 -12.03 -13.92 8.96
C THR A 83 -12.63 -12.55 8.64
N GLU A 84 -13.27 -12.44 7.48
CA GLU A 84 -14.03 -11.23 7.14
C GLU A 84 -15.07 -10.89 8.21
N GLY A 85 -15.15 -9.61 8.57
CA GLY A 85 -16.06 -9.10 9.60
C GLY A 85 -15.46 -9.08 11.01
N GLU A 86 -14.36 -9.80 11.25
CA GLU A 86 -13.63 -9.74 12.52
C GLU A 86 -12.70 -8.52 12.56
N VAL A 87 -12.36 -8.12 13.79
CA VAL A 87 -11.28 -7.17 14.08
C VAL A 87 -10.23 -7.91 14.89
N TRP A 88 -8.98 -7.81 14.47
CA TRP A 88 -7.86 -8.49 15.12
C TRP A 88 -6.70 -7.50 15.35
N ASP A 89 -5.83 -7.83 16.29
CA ASP A 89 -4.55 -7.17 16.45
C ASP A 89 -3.60 -7.68 15.35
N CYS A 90 -3.12 -6.77 14.49
CA CYS A 90 -2.29 -7.07 13.33
C CYS A 90 -0.88 -7.58 13.69
N GLY A 91 -0.50 -7.54 14.97
CA GLY A 91 0.71 -8.17 15.47
C GLY A 91 2.03 -7.48 15.12
N GLU A 92 1.97 -6.20 14.75
CA GLU A 92 3.16 -5.38 14.43
C GLU A 92 4.07 -5.15 15.64
N MET A 93 3.55 -5.33 16.86
CA MET A 93 4.29 -5.19 18.11
C MET A 93 4.59 -6.57 18.73
N SER A 94 5.87 -6.82 19.03
CA SER A 94 6.35 -8.10 19.59
C SER A 94 5.82 -8.45 20.99
N ALA A 95 5.16 -7.51 21.67
CA ALA A 95 4.68 -7.66 23.05
C ALA A 95 3.26 -7.10 23.26
N SER A 96 2.35 -7.26 22.29
CA SER A 96 0.95 -6.85 22.48
C SER A 96 0.26 -7.72 23.53
N THR A 97 -0.41 -7.08 24.51
CA THR A 97 -1.32 -7.75 25.46
C THR A 97 -2.78 -7.39 25.19
N SER A 98 -3.07 -7.02 23.94
CA SER A 98 -4.39 -6.69 23.43
C SER A 98 -5.39 -7.81 23.71
N SER A 99 -6.65 -7.43 23.99
CA SER A 99 -7.76 -8.38 24.15
C SER A 99 -8.30 -8.93 22.83
N TYR A 100 -7.84 -8.37 21.70
CA TYR A 100 -8.22 -8.83 20.36
C TYR A 100 -7.44 -10.11 20.01
N MET A 101 -8.00 -10.93 19.13
CA MET A 101 -7.26 -12.04 18.53
C MET A 101 -6.00 -11.48 17.84
N HIS A 102 -4.87 -12.17 17.95
CA HIS A 102 -3.64 -11.79 17.28
C HIS A 102 -3.51 -12.52 15.93
N GLY A 103 -3.11 -11.82 14.88
CA GLY A 103 -2.87 -12.38 13.55
C GLY A 103 -2.12 -11.41 12.66
N SER A 104 -1.53 -11.89 11.57
CA SER A 104 -0.85 -11.02 10.59
C SER A 104 -1.84 -10.12 9.85
N VAL A 105 -1.35 -9.12 9.11
CA VAL A 105 -2.21 -8.31 8.22
C VAL A 105 -2.84 -9.18 7.13
N CYS A 106 -2.00 -9.88 6.36
CA CYS A 106 -2.40 -10.90 5.41
C CYS A 106 -1.76 -12.22 5.83
N GLN A 107 -2.49 -13.33 5.68
CA GLN A 107 -1.90 -14.66 5.74
C GLN A 107 -1.14 -14.95 4.44
N GLU A 108 -1.67 -14.48 3.30
CA GLU A 108 -1.06 -14.68 1.97
C GLU A 108 -1.21 -13.44 1.08
N GLY A 109 -0.18 -13.16 0.27
CA GLY A 109 -0.23 -12.18 -0.80
C GLY A 109 -0.34 -10.71 -0.35
N THR A 110 0.57 -10.24 0.50
CA THR A 110 0.58 -8.86 1.02
C THR A 110 1.03 -7.83 0.00
N ASN A 111 0.23 -6.80 -0.22
CA ASN A 111 0.58 -5.62 -1.01
C ASN A 111 0.13 -4.35 -0.28
N ILE A 112 1.02 -3.42 0.05
CA ILE A 112 0.60 -2.11 0.56
C ILE A 112 0.05 -1.27 -0.59
N LEU A 113 -1.14 -0.69 -0.41
CA LEU A 113 -1.84 0.11 -1.44
C LEU A 113 -1.88 1.60 -1.08
N TYR A 114 -1.96 1.90 0.22
CA TYR A 114 -2.05 3.26 0.72
C TYR A 114 -1.53 3.36 2.14
N ALA A 115 -0.99 4.53 2.47
CA ALA A 115 -0.55 4.90 3.79
C ALA A 115 -0.93 6.35 4.08
N TRP A 116 -1.53 6.57 5.26
CA TRP A 116 -1.83 7.87 5.83
C TRP A 116 -1.20 7.95 7.21
N ALA A 117 -0.57 9.06 7.54
CA ALA A 117 -0.01 9.31 8.86
C ALA A 117 -0.36 10.72 9.32
N MET A 118 -1.12 10.86 10.41
CA MET A 118 -1.44 12.15 11.01
C MET A 118 -2.01 13.16 9.98
N GLU A 119 -1.66 14.44 10.05
CA GLU A 119 -2.14 15.46 9.12
C GLU A 119 -1.48 15.42 7.73
N ALA A 120 -0.99 14.25 7.30
CA ALA A 120 -0.44 14.06 5.96
C ALA A 120 -1.44 14.54 4.89
N PRO A 121 -1.00 15.36 3.91
CA PRO A 121 -1.84 15.71 2.79
C PRO A 121 -2.25 14.45 2.04
N ARG A 122 -3.41 14.56 1.39
CA ARG A 122 -3.98 13.48 0.59
C ARG A 122 -3.00 13.06 -0.50
N LEU A 123 -2.76 11.75 -0.64
CA LEU A 123 -2.11 11.20 -1.82
C LEU A 123 -3.07 11.36 -3.00
N ASN A 124 -2.67 12.17 -3.98
CA ASN A 124 -3.40 12.30 -5.23
C ASN A 124 -2.74 11.39 -6.25
N LEU A 125 -3.49 10.38 -6.69
CA LEU A 125 -3.07 9.62 -7.86
C LEU A 125 -3.17 10.51 -9.10
N PRO A 126 -2.24 10.39 -10.07
CA PRO A 126 -2.39 11.04 -11.37
C PRO A 126 -3.75 10.69 -12.00
N GLU A 127 -4.28 11.58 -12.83
CA GLU A 127 -5.63 11.46 -13.39
C GLU A 127 -5.87 10.11 -14.09
N ASP A 128 -4.85 9.59 -14.77
CA ASP A 128 -4.90 8.40 -15.61
C ASP A 128 -4.34 7.14 -14.93
N VAL A 129 -4.26 7.13 -13.59
CA VAL A 129 -3.66 6.07 -12.76
C VAL A 129 -4.67 5.53 -11.73
N SER A 130 -4.71 4.21 -11.56
CA SER A 130 -5.51 3.55 -10.51
C SER A 130 -4.93 2.22 -10.05
N PHE A 131 -5.25 1.79 -8.84
CA PHE A 131 -4.99 0.41 -8.39
C PHE A 131 -6.15 -0.49 -8.82
N GLU A 132 -5.84 -1.58 -9.53
CA GLU A 132 -6.82 -2.60 -9.88
C GLU A 132 -6.90 -3.66 -8.77
N VAL A 133 -8.11 -4.00 -8.33
CA VAL A 133 -8.36 -5.00 -7.28
C VAL A 133 -9.54 -5.90 -7.64
N GLY A 134 -9.61 -7.08 -7.02
CA GLY A 134 -10.62 -8.10 -7.26
C GLY A 134 -10.43 -8.85 -8.58
N GLN A 135 -11.46 -9.60 -9.00
CA GLN A 135 -11.50 -10.39 -10.24
C GLN A 135 -10.23 -11.23 -10.44
N ASP A 136 -9.47 -11.03 -11.52
CA ASP A 136 -8.29 -11.81 -11.85
C ASP A 136 -7.01 -11.34 -11.13
N THR A 137 -7.08 -10.27 -10.33
CA THR A 137 -5.93 -9.78 -9.56
C THR A 137 -5.63 -10.67 -8.35
N PRO A 138 -4.39 -10.68 -7.83
CA PRO A 138 -4.07 -11.36 -6.57
C PRO A 138 -4.68 -10.68 -5.33
N ILE A 139 -5.32 -9.51 -5.47
CA ILE A 139 -5.92 -8.76 -4.37
C ILE A 139 -7.40 -9.16 -4.27
N LYS A 140 -7.70 -10.12 -3.40
CA LYS A 140 -9.06 -10.61 -3.13
C LYS A 140 -9.72 -9.94 -1.92
N TYR A 141 -8.90 -9.40 -1.03
CA TYR A 141 -9.33 -8.70 0.16
C TYR A 141 -8.58 -7.38 0.30
N LEU A 142 -9.27 -6.38 0.82
CA LEU A 142 -8.68 -5.16 1.32
C LEU A 142 -8.62 -5.26 2.84
N VAL A 143 -7.44 -5.09 3.43
CA VAL A 143 -7.24 -5.08 4.88
C VAL A 143 -6.87 -3.67 5.32
N LEU A 144 -7.76 -3.06 6.10
CA LEU A 144 -7.54 -1.77 6.75
C LEU A 144 -6.82 -2.02 8.07
N GLN A 145 -5.66 -1.40 8.25
CA GLN A 145 -4.94 -1.35 9.53
C GLN A 145 -5.03 0.08 10.10
N VAL A 146 -5.36 0.21 11.38
CA VAL A 146 -5.34 1.46 12.13
C VAL A 146 -4.47 1.30 13.36
N HIS A 147 -3.48 2.16 13.50
CA HIS A 147 -2.62 2.22 14.68
C HIS A 147 -3.16 3.23 15.70
N TYR A 148 -3.62 2.72 16.85
CA TYR A 148 -4.14 3.48 17.98
C TYR A 148 -3.04 3.74 19.00
N LYS A 149 -2.41 4.91 18.88
CA LYS A 149 -1.36 5.33 19.81
C LYS A 149 -1.94 5.86 21.12
N ASN A 150 -3.07 6.56 21.06
CA ASN A 150 -3.74 7.13 22.22
C ASN A 150 -5.09 6.47 22.46
N VAL A 151 -5.27 5.90 23.66
CA VAL A 151 -6.48 5.17 24.05
C VAL A 151 -7.34 5.89 25.09
N THR A 152 -7.00 7.11 25.50
CA THR A 152 -7.72 7.83 26.57
C THR A 152 -9.23 7.93 26.32
N LYS A 153 -9.66 8.09 25.05
CA LYS A 153 -11.07 8.10 24.64
C LYS A 153 -11.83 6.84 25.01
N PHE A 154 -11.17 5.68 24.99
CA PHE A 154 -11.79 4.37 25.16
C PHE A 154 -11.87 3.92 26.61
N LEU A 155 -11.07 4.54 27.48
CA LEU A 155 -11.00 4.22 28.91
C LEU A 155 -12.09 4.96 29.69
N SER A 156 -12.38 4.47 30.91
CA SER A 156 -13.23 5.17 31.86
C SER A 156 -12.62 6.54 32.23
N PRO A 157 -13.42 7.63 32.33
CA PRO A 157 -14.89 7.67 32.28
C PRO A 157 -15.48 7.86 30.88
N GLN A 158 -14.67 8.06 29.85
CA GLN A 158 -15.12 8.46 28.50
C GLN A 158 -15.85 7.31 27.78
N ASN A 159 -15.33 6.08 27.88
CA ASN A 159 -15.95 4.85 27.36
C ASN A 159 -16.37 4.93 25.88
N GLY A 160 -15.72 5.80 25.10
CA GLY A 160 -16.04 6.05 23.71
C GLY A 160 -15.72 4.86 22.80
N ASP A 161 -16.05 5.02 21.52
CA ASP A 161 -15.67 4.10 20.44
C ASP A 161 -15.03 4.85 19.28
N ASP A 162 -14.44 4.12 18.35
CA ASP A 162 -13.85 4.68 17.14
C ASP A 162 -14.20 3.91 15.87
N SER A 163 -14.38 4.68 14.79
CA SER A 163 -14.67 4.18 13.44
C SER A 163 -13.70 4.76 12.40
N SER A 164 -12.46 5.02 12.81
CA SER A 164 -11.43 5.51 11.89
C SER A 164 -11.21 4.52 10.73
N GLY A 165 -10.87 5.05 9.57
CA GLY A 165 -10.62 4.28 8.37
C GLY A 165 -10.48 5.15 7.12
N LEU A 166 -10.93 4.63 5.99
CA LEU A 166 -10.79 5.24 4.67
C LEU A 166 -12.11 5.23 3.91
N THR A 167 -12.42 6.32 3.21
CA THR A 167 -13.34 6.30 2.08
C THR A 167 -12.53 6.17 0.79
N LEU A 168 -12.72 5.09 0.05
CA LEU A 168 -12.12 4.87 -1.26
C LEU A 168 -12.96 5.51 -2.36
N GLN A 169 -12.31 6.21 -3.28
CA GLN A 169 -12.92 6.66 -4.53
C GLN A 169 -12.62 5.62 -5.61
N VAL A 170 -13.66 4.94 -6.09
CA VAL A 170 -13.52 3.79 -6.98
C VAL A 170 -14.37 3.96 -8.24
N THR A 171 -13.94 3.32 -9.32
CA THR A 171 -14.70 3.22 -10.57
C THR A 171 -14.60 1.79 -11.12
N ASN A 172 -15.52 1.45 -12.03
CA ASN A 172 -15.48 0.18 -12.77
C ASN A 172 -14.88 0.37 -14.18
N VAL A 173 -14.39 1.57 -14.49
CA VAL A 173 -13.75 1.88 -15.77
C VAL A 173 -12.23 1.83 -15.60
N PRO A 174 -11.51 1.05 -16.43
CA PRO A 174 -10.06 1.00 -16.38
C PRO A 174 -9.44 2.37 -16.65
N THR A 175 -8.36 2.68 -15.94
CA THR A 175 -7.45 3.76 -16.31
C THR A 175 -6.43 3.27 -17.34
N SER A 176 -5.73 4.20 -18.02
CA SER A 176 -4.68 3.83 -18.99
C SER A 176 -3.41 3.33 -18.33
N LYS A 177 -3.16 3.68 -17.06
CA LYS A 177 -2.00 3.23 -16.29
C LYS A 177 -2.46 2.56 -14.99
N GLN A 178 -1.73 1.52 -14.62
CA GLN A 178 -1.92 0.79 -13.36
C GLN A 178 -0.93 1.30 -12.31
N ALA A 179 -1.44 1.60 -11.13
CA ALA A 179 -0.62 1.87 -9.96
C ALA A 179 -0.13 0.55 -9.34
N GLY A 180 1.08 0.57 -8.79
CA GLY A 180 1.65 -0.52 -8.03
C GLY A 180 2.60 0.03 -6.98
N VAL A 181 3.00 -0.83 -6.04
CA VAL A 181 4.05 -0.53 -5.07
C VAL A 181 5.19 -1.51 -5.28
N TYR A 182 6.39 -0.96 -5.46
CA TYR A 182 7.62 -1.74 -5.45
C TYR A 182 8.22 -1.61 -4.06
N LEU A 183 8.21 -2.70 -3.29
CA LEU A 183 8.76 -2.73 -1.93
C LEU A 183 10.24 -3.11 -1.98
N MET A 184 11.06 -2.30 -1.33
CA MET A 184 12.43 -2.62 -1.01
C MET A 184 12.54 -2.73 0.49
N ASP A 185 13.05 -3.87 0.95
CA ASP A 185 13.22 -4.15 2.36
C ASP A 185 14.62 -4.73 2.60
N THR A 186 15.10 -4.62 3.83
CA THR A 186 16.40 -5.10 4.27
C THR A 186 16.33 -5.47 5.75
N ASP A 187 17.16 -6.41 6.17
CA ASP A 187 17.24 -6.87 7.55
C ASP A 187 18.69 -6.90 8.01
N GLY A 188 18.90 -6.84 9.31
CA GLY A 188 20.22 -6.98 9.90
C GLY A 188 20.23 -6.71 11.40
N TYR A 189 21.44 -6.65 11.95
CA TYR A 189 21.67 -6.51 13.38
C TYR A 189 22.36 -5.19 13.68
N ILE A 190 21.85 -4.45 14.68
CA ILE A 190 22.48 -3.22 15.20
C ILE A 190 23.11 -3.52 16.57
N PRO A 191 24.44 -3.63 16.67
CA PRO A 191 25.13 -3.70 17.95
C PRO A 191 24.79 -2.52 18.88
N ALA A 192 24.84 -2.77 20.18
CA ALA A 192 24.60 -1.71 21.15
C ALA A 192 25.61 -0.56 20.95
N HIS A 193 25.08 0.66 20.84
CA HIS A 193 25.87 1.89 20.74
C HIS A 193 26.75 1.99 19.47
N SER A 194 26.37 1.31 18.39
CA SER A 194 27.01 1.45 17.08
C SER A 194 26.13 2.19 16.07
N ILE A 195 26.72 2.47 14.90
CA ILE A 195 26.02 2.94 13.70
C ILE A 195 26.17 1.83 12.67
N GLU A 196 25.05 1.41 12.10
CA GLU A 196 25.01 0.43 11.01
C GLU A 196 24.28 1.00 9.80
N TYR A 197 24.60 0.47 8.63
CA TYR A 197 23.96 0.80 7.36
C TYR A 197 23.42 -0.49 6.76
N PHE A 198 22.12 -0.51 6.49
CA PHE A 198 21.47 -1.61 5.79
C PHE A 198 21.25 -1.23 4.34
N GLU A 199 21.63 -2.13 3.44
CA GLU A 199 21.56 -1.93 2.01
C GLU A 199 20.78 -3.09 1.37
N THR A 200 20.08 -2.79 0.28
CA THR A 200 19.47 -3.77 -0.61
C THR A 200 19.67 -3.24 -2.02
N ALA A 201 19.93 -4.13 -2.96
CA ALA A 201 20.12 -3.81 -4.37
C ALA A 201 19.59 -4.96 -5.21
N CYS A 202 18.54 -4.69 -6.00
CA CYS A 202 17.88 -5.70 -6.83
C CYS A 202 17.89 -5.30 -8.29
N ASN A 203 18.19 -6.25 -9.17
CA ASN A 203 17.94 -6.04 -10.59
C ASN A 203 16.44 -5.93 -10.82
N PHE A 204 16.04 -4.93 -11.58
CA PHE A 204 14.69 -4.81 -12.08
C PHE A 204 14.58 -5.67 -13.35
N ASP A 205 14.03 -6.88 -13.23
CA ASP A 205 13.96 -7.85 -14.33
C ASP A 205 12.60 -7.91 -15.05
N GLU A 206 11.63 -7.16 -14.55
CA GLU A 206 10.26 -7.10 -15.08
C GLU A 206 10.24 -6.59 -16.53
N ASP A 207 9.40 -7.19 -17.37
CA ASP A 207 9.13 -6.73 -18.73
C ASP A 207 8.09 -5.60 -18.73
N ALA A 208 8.39 -4.55 -17.96
CA ALA A 208 7.58 -3.37 -17.78
C ALA A 208 8.46 -2.14 -17.59
N GLU A 209 7.90 -0.96 -17.89
CA GLU A 209 8.49 0.31 -17.49
C GLU A 209 7.61 0.93 -16.41
N ILE A 210 8.22 1.32 -15.29
CA ILE A 210 7.51 1.98 -14.18
C ILE A 210 8.03 3.41 -14.00
N VAL A 211 7.13 4.29 -13.54
CA VAL A 211 7.42 5.70 -13.29
C VAL A 211 7.15 5.99 -11.81
N PRO A 212 8.20 6.10 -10.97
CA PRO A 212 8.03 6.52 -9.59
C PRO A 212 7.42 7.91 -9.53
N PHE A 213 6.27 8.03 -8.88
CA PHE A 213 5.64 9.32 -8.61
C PHE A 213 5.58 9.64 -7.11
N ALA A 214 5.65 8.62 -6.25
CA ALA A 214 5.70 8.77 -4.81
C ALA A 214 6.53 7.67 -4.15
N TYR A 215 7.02 7.92 -2.93
CA TYR A 215 7.76 6.96 -2.10
C TYR A 215 7.36 7.12 -0.62
N ARG A 216 7.50 6.04 0.16
CA ARG A 216 7.32 6.02 1.61
C ARG A 216 8.53 5.34 2.24
N THR A 217 9.06 5.92 3.30
CA THR A 217 10.10 5.31 4.14
C THR A 217 9.47 4.83 5.44
N HIS A 218 9.91 3.68 5.95
CA HIS A 218 9.46 3.13 7.22
C HIS A 218 10.65 2.50 7.96
N ALA A 219 10.78 2.78 9.25
CA ALA A 219 11.70 2.12 10.15
C ALA A 219 11.26 2.31 11.60
N HIS A 220 11.74 1.45 12.49
CA HIS A 220 11.54 1.62 13.92
C HIS A 220 12.37 2.80 14.49
N ALA A 221 12.31 3.01 15.80
CA ALA A 221 12.85 4.20 16.49
C ALA A 221 14.34 4.52 16.24
N LEU A 222 15.14 3.54 15.82
CA LEU A 222 16.56 3.73 15.54
C LEU A 222 16.86 4.25 14.13
N GLY A 223 15.87 4.24 13.22
CA GLY A 223 16.01 4.78 11.87
C GLY A 223 16.42 6.26 11.88
N ARG A 224 17.26 6.66 10.92
CA ARG A 224 17.76 8.04 10.77
C ARG A 224 17.52 8.60 9.38
N VAL A 225 17.82 7.82 8.36
CA VAL A 225 17.60 8.19 6.96
C VAL A 225 17.39 6.93 6.15
N ILE A 226 16.43 6.96 5.23
CA ILE A 226 16.25 5.95 4.19
C ILE A 226 16.25 6.71 2.86
N SER A 227 16.99 6.19 1.89
CA SER A 227 17.08 6.73 0.54
C SER A 227 17.00 5.61 -0.48
N GLY A 228 16.25 5.84 -1.56
CA GLY A 228 16.16 4.92 -2.70
C GLY A 228 16.69 5.56 -3.97
N TYR A 229 17.34 4.77 -4.82
CA TYR A 229 17.93 5.21 -6.07
C TYR A 229 17.58 4.23 -7.19
N ARG A 230 17.70 4.71 -8.42
CA ARG A 230 17.84 3.85 -9.59
C ARG A 230 19.27 3.98 -10.10
N ILE A 231 19.92 2.86 -10.33
CA ILE A 231 21.25 2.77 -10.93
C ILE A 231 21.11 2.26 -12.37
N ARG A 232 21.62 3.03 -13.32
CA ARG A 232 21.66 2.67 -14.75
C ARG A 232 23.01 3.08 -15.32
N ASP A 233 23.72 2.16 -15.96
CA ASP A 233 25.05 2.43 -16.55
C ASP A 233 26.06 3.02 -15.54
N GLY A 234 25.94 2.66 -14.26
CA GLY A 234 26.75 3.20 -13.16
C GLY A 234 26.30 4.56 -12.61
N GLU A 235 25.29 5.19 -13.21
CA GLU A 235 24.73 6.47 -12.74
C GLU A 235 23.61 6.26 -11.72
N TRP A 236 23.71 6.93 -10.58
CA TRP A 236 22.73 6.87 -9.50
C TRP A 236 21.78 8.06 -9.60
N THR A 237 20.48 7.79 -9.71
CA THR A 237 19.42 8.81 -9.75
C THR A 237 18.49 8.63 -8.54
N GLU A 238 18.36 9.65 -7.71
CA GLU A 238 17.57 9.56 -6.47
C GLU A 238 16.05 9.54 -6.76
N ILE A 239 15.38 8.51 -6.21
CA ILE A 239 13.92 8.41 -6.19
C ILE A 239 13.38 9.25 -5.03
N GLY A 240 13.95 9.08 -3.83
CA GLY A 240 13.49 9.73 -2.61
C GLY A 240 14.43 9.53 -1.44
N ARG A 241 14.37 10.46 -0.47
CA ARG A 241 15.12 10.41 0.78
C ARG A 241 14.34 11.05 1.90
N LYS A 242 14.19 10.34 3.03
CA LYS A 242 13.49 10.88 4.20
C LYS A 242 14.02 10.30 5.51
N ASP A 243 13.85 11.08 6.58
CA ASP A 243 13.97 10.59 7.95
C ASP A 243 12.68 9.81 8.30
N PRO A 244 12.75 8.50 8.57
CA PRO A 244 11.57 7.67 8.83
C PRO A 244 10.86 8.00 10.14
N ARG A 245 11.44 8.85 11.00
CA ARG A 245 10.79 9.34 12.23
C ARG A 245 9.79 10.47 11.97
N LEU A 246 9.84 11.06 10.77
CA LEU A 246 8.82 12.00 10.30
C LEU A 246 7.56 11.22 9.86
N PRO A 247 6.41 11.89 9.65
CA PRO A 247 5.18 11.20 9.28
C PRO A 247 5.38 10.22 8.10
N GLU A 248 5.00 8.97 8.30
CA GLU A 248 5.24 7.86 7.37
C GLU A 248 4.18 7.79 6.26
N MET A 249 4.09 8.85 5.48
CA MET A 249 3.19 8.99 4.33
C MET A 249 3.94 8.79 3.00
N PHE A 250 3.19 8.74 1.91
CA PHE A 250 3.75 8.82 0.56
C PHE A 250 4.12 10.26 0.21
N TYR A 251 5.41 10.52 0.01
CA TYR A 251 5.98 11.77 -0.48
C TYR A 251 6.19 11.72 -1.99
N ASN A 252 6.11 12.85 -2.69
CA ASN A 252 6.41 12.89 -4.12
C ASN A 252 7.85 12.45 -4.41
N ALA A 253 8.05 11.70 -5.50
CA ALA A 253 9.38 11.36 -5.99
C ALA A 253 10.19 12.63 -6.29
N THR A 254 11.49 12.57 -6.02
CA THR A 254 12.41 13.71 -6.12
C THR A 254 12.68 14.10 -7.56
N ASN A 255 12.84 13.10 -8.43
CA ASN A 255 13.14 13.27 -9.84
C ASN A 255 12.12 12.49 -10.68
N GLN A 256 11.73 13.06 -11.81
CA GLN A 256 11.02 12.30 -12.83
C GLN A 256 11.99 11.35 -13.49
N MET A 257 11.66 10.06 -13.47
CA MET A 257 12.47 9.02 -14.09
C MET A 257 11.61 7.82 -14.49
N THR A 258 12.21 6.97 -15.32
CA THR A 258 11.68 5.64 -15.59
C THR A 258 12.63 4.59 -15.02
N ILE A 259 12.06 3.51 -14.51
CA ILE A 259 12.76 2.27 -14.16
C ILE A 259 12.31 1.21 -15.14
N ARG A 260 13.26 0.49 -15.73
CA ARG A 260 13.02 -0.51 -16.76
C ARG A 260 13.96 -1.69 -16.61
N LYS A 261 13.70 -2.75 -17.37
CA LYS A 261 14.49 -3.98 -17.35
C LYS A 261 16.00 -3.71 -17.45
N GLY A 262 16.76 -4.27 -16.50
CA GLY A 262 18.22 -4.14 -16.41
C GLY A 262 18.72 -2.97 -15.56
N ASP A 263 17.84 -2.11 -15.07
CA ASP A 263 18.18 -1.17 -13.99
C ASP A 263 18.41 -1.91 -12.67
N ILE A 264 19.14 -1.29 -11.75
CA ILE A 264 19.23 -1.74 -10.35
C ILE A 264 18.48 -0.71 -9.49
N LEU A 265 17.69 -1.20 -8.54
CA LEU A 265 17.09 -0.40 -7.48
C LEU A 265 17.79 -0.68 -6.16
#